data_AF-A0A7T8QX87-F1
#
_entry.id   AF-A0A7T8QX87-F1
#
_cell.length_a   1.000
_cell.length_b   1.000
_cell.length_c   1.000
_cell.angle_alpha   90.00
_cell.angle_beta   90.00
_cell.angle_gamma   90.00
#
_symmetry.space_group_name_H-M   'P 1'
#
loop_
_entity.id
_entity.type
_entity.pdbx_description
1 polymer ?
#
loop_
_entity_poly.entity_id
_entity_poly.type
_entity_poly.pdbx_seq_one_letter_code
_entity_poly.pdbx_strand_id
1 'polypeptide(L)'
;QAVKSVKFTIKKTGKPNIDPELFAWRNTPRADGYSPAQMMFNIRQRGYLPMLPNAYKEIDSTAAYNRRKEESVPASDRPVQGFSVGDEVIVQDPITKKCTTEAIVKKIRDNERSYILVNNGRKFIRNKDL
;
A
#
# COMPACT_ATOMS: atom_id res chain seq x y z
N GLN A 1 2.05 -0.74 2.87
CA GLN A 1 3.24 -1.21 2.10
C GLN A 1 4.21 -2.04 2.95
N ALA A 2 4.47 -1.70 4.23
CA ALA A 2 5.44 -2.41 5.08
C ALA A 2 5.28 -3.96 5.12
N VAL A 3 4.06 -4.49 5.33
CA VAL A 3 3.82 -5.94 5.40
C VAL A 3 4.19 -6.67 4.10
N LYS A 4 3.95 -6.05 2.94
CA LYS A 4 4.35 -6.63 1.64
C LYS A 4 5.87 -6.76 1.57
N SER A 5 6.60 -5.70 1.93
CA SER A 5 8.06 -5.69 1.96
C SER A 5 8.62 -6.80 2.84
N VAL A 6 8.11 -6.95 4.07
CA VAL A 6 8.55 -8.02 4.99
C VAL A 6 8.33 -9.41 4.38
N LYS A 7 7.15 -9.67 3.81
CA LYS A 7 6.85 -10.95 3.15
C LYS A 7 7.81 -11.24 2.00
N PHE A 8 8.15 -10.25 1.19
CA PHE A 8 9.14 -10.40 0.12
C PHE A 8 10.54 -10.65 0.67
N THR A 9 10.95 -9.99 1.76
CA THR A 9 12.23 -10.25 2.42
C THR A 9 12.31 -11.68 2.92
N ILE A 10 11.31 -12.16 3.67
CA ILE A 10 11.25 -13.56 4.15
C ILE A 10 11.32 -14.53 2.97
N LYS A 11 10.54 -14.27 1.90
CA LYS A 11 10.54 -15.11 0.70
C LYS A 11 11.91 -15.15 0.03
N LYS A 12 12.65 -14.04 0.03
CA LYS A 12 13.98 -13.94 -0.62
C LYS A 12 15.09 -14.55 0.22
N THR A 13 15.03 -14.42 1.55
CA THR A 13 16.08 -14.93 2.45
C THR A 13 15.88 -16.38 2.83
N GLY A 14 14.62 -16.86 2.88
CA GLY A 14 14.28 -18.21 3.34
C GLY A 14 14.56 -18.43 4.83
N LYS A 15 14.83 -17.36 5.60
CA LYS A 15 15.20 -17.43 7.01
C LYS A 15 14.06 -16.93 7.89
N PRO A 16 13.87 -17.52 9.10
CA PRO A 16 12.87 -17.05 10.06
C PRO A 16 13.27 -15.72 10.73
N ASN A 17 14.57 -15.53 11.00
CA ASN A 17 15.10 -14.24 11.47
C ASN A 17 15.59 -13.43 10.27
N ILE A 18 15.01 -12.25 10.10
CA ILE A 18 15.32 -11.28 9.03
C ILE A 18 15.63 -9.88 9.58
N ASP A 19 15.96 -9.78 10.87
CA ASP A 19 16.27 -8.51 11.52
C ASP A 19 17.36 -7.70 10.81
N PRO A 20 18.51 -8.28 10.37
CA PRO A 20 19.52 -7.50 9.67
C PRO A 20 19.05 -7.02 8.29
N GLU A 21 18.30 -7.83 7.54
CA GLU A 21 17.74 -7.44 6.25
C GLU A 21 16.64 -6.39 6.39
N LEU A 22 15.82 -6.49 7.43
CA LEU A 22 14.82 -5.46 7.75
C LEU A 22 15.48 -4.16 8.18
N PHE A 23 16.53 -4.23 8.99
CA PHE A 23 17.30 -3.07 9.39
C PHE A 23 17.93 -2.37 8.17
N ALA A 24 18.53 -3.13 7.26
CA ALA A 24 19.05 -2.62 6.01
C ALA A 24 17.94 -1.97 5.17
N TRP A 25 16.82 -2.66 4.95
CA TRP A 25 15.69 -2.13 4.17
C TRP A 25 15.11 -0.83 4.76
N ARG A 26 15.00 -0.73 6.09
CA ARG A 26 14.52 0.48 6.78
C ARG A 26 15.47 1.68 6.63
N ASN A 27 16.77 1.43 6.44
CA ASN A 27 17.81 2.46 6.31
C ASN A 27 18.23 2.72 4.85
N THR A 28 17.65 2.00 3.89
CA THR A 28 17.85 2.24 2.47
C THR A 28 16.92 3.35 1.98
N PRO A 29 17.43 4.42 1.36
CA PRO A 29 16.61 5.45 0.71
C PRO A 29 15.69 4.84 -0.36
N ARG A 30 14.46 5.36 -0.46
CA ARG A 30 13.59 5.04 -1.60
C ARG A 30 13.92 5.94 -2.79
N ALA A 31 13.11 5.88 -3.84
CA ALA A 31 13.23 6.74 -5.03
C ALA A 31 13.16 8.24 -4.70
N ASP A 32 12.44 8.61 -3.63
CA ASP A 32 12.33 9.97 -3.11
C ASP A 32 13.58 10.45 -2.34
N GLY A 33 14.59 9.60 -2.18
CA GLY A 33 15.82 9.90 -1.45
C GLY A 33 15.74 9.73 0.07
N TYR A 34 14.58 9.34 0.63
CA TYR A 34 14.39 9.20 2.08
C TYR A 34 14.15 7.75 2.48
N SER A 35 14.83 7.30 3.53
CA SER A 35 14.61 5.96 4.08
C SER A 35 13.40 5.93 5.04
N PRO A 36 12.71 4.79 5.20
CA PRO A 36 11.66 4.64 6.20
C PRO A 36 12.08 5.04 7.63
N ALA A 37 13.31 4.74 8.03
CA ALA A 37 13.84 5.12 9.34
C ALA A 37 13.98 6.65 9.47
N GLN A 38 14.48 7.33 8.44
CA GLN A 38 14.57 8.80 8.44
C GLN A 38 13.18 9.46 8.50
N MET A 39 12.19 8.90 7.83
CA MET A 39 10.80 9.40 7.91
C MET A 39 10.20 9.26 9.31
N MET A 40 10.66 8.29 10.10
CA MET A 40 10.13 8.01 11.44
C MET A 40 10.89 8.74 12.55
N PHE A 41 12.21 8.87 12.41
CA PHE A 41 13.09 9.41 13.45
C PHE A 41 13.71 10.77 13.08
N ASN A 42 13.38 11.32 11.92
CA ASN A 42 14.02 12.50 11.30
C ASN A 42 15.52 12.37 11.01
N ILE A 43 16.17 11.31 11.47
CA ILE A 43 17.60 11.06 11.29
C ILE A 43 17.83 9.66 10.73
N ARG A 44 18.99 9.47 10.10
CA ARG A 44 19.43 8.15 9.66
C ARG A 44 19.98 7.36 10.85
N GLN A 45 19.65 6.07 10.95
CA GLN A 45 20.24 5.23 11.99
C GLN A 45 21.66 4.79 11.57
N ARG A 46 22.55 4.63 12.55
CA ARG A 46 23.89 4.08 12.32
C ARG A 46 23.78 2.61 11.94
N GLY A 47 24.29 2.25 10.77
CA GLY A 47 24.28 0.87 10.28
C GLY A 47 25.65 0.21 10.30
N TYR A 48 25.72 -0.96 9.67
CA TYR A 48 26.94 -1.76 9.56
C TYR A 48 28.04 -1.11 8.71
N LEU A 49 27.67 -0.17 7.83
CA LEU A 49 28.62 0.57 7.00
C LEU A 49 28.86 1.97 7.58
N PRO A 50 30.13 2.42 7.65
CA PRO A 50 30.43 3.78 8.04
C PRO A 50 29.89 4.75 7.00
N MET A 51 29.37 5.89 7.46
CA MET A 51 28.88 6.96 6.60
C MET A 51 29.49 8.29 7.01
N LEU A 52 29.54 9.21 6.05
CA LEU A 52 29.99 10.58 6.29
C LEU A 52 29.08 11.25 7.34
N PRO A 53 29.60 12.15 8.20
CA PRO A 53 28.80 12.85 9.22
C PRO A 53 27.57 13.56 8.64
N ASN A 54 27.69 14.12 7.43
CA ASN A 54 26.59 14.77 6.73
C ASN A 54 25.40 13.85 6.40
N ALA A 55 25.61 12.53 6.34
CA ALA A 55 24.54 11.55 6.09
C ALA A 55 23.59 11.37 7.29
N TYR A 56 23.98 11.86 8.48
CA TYR A 56 23.18 11.84 9.70
C TYR A 56 22.48 13.17 9.99
N LYS A 57 22.52 14.12 9.05
CA LYS A 57 21.76 15.37 9.18
C LYS A 57 20.27 15.06 9.32
N GLU A 58 19.63 15.85 10.18
CA GLU A 58 18.19 15.78 10.35
C GLU A 58 17.47 16.17 9.07
N ILE A 59 16.36 15.50 8.81
CA ILE A 59 15.46 15.76 7.70
C ILE A 59 14.15 16.34 8.22
N ASP A 60 13.51 17.17 7.41
CA ASP A 60 12.12 17.53 7.61
C ASP A 60 11.23 16.38 7.13
N SER A 61 10.85 15.49 8.06
CA SER A 61 9.98 14.36 7.77
C SER A 61 8.57 14.78 7.33
N THR A 62 8.10 15.96 7.75
CA THR A 62 6.79 16.48 7.37
C THR A 62 6.79 16.89 5.90
N ALA A 63 7.82 17.62 5.47
CA ALA A 63 8.01 17.96 4.07
C ALA A 63 8.18 16.71 3.19
N ALA A 64 8.97 15.74 3.64
CA ALA A 64 9.15 14.48 2.92
C ALA A 64 7.84 13.65 2.84
N TYR A 65 7.02 13.68 3.89
CA TYR A 65 5.70 13.05 3.89
C TYR A 65 4.74 13.73 2.91
N ASN A 66 4.71 15.06 2.90
CA ASN A 66 3.86 15.84 2.01
C ASN A 66 4.24 15.63 0.54
N ARG A 67 5.55 15.68 0.22
CA ARG A 67 6.06 15.35 -1.12
C ARG A 67 5.60 13.97 -1.58
N ARG A 68 5.70 12.97 -0.71
CA ARG A 68 5.21 11.62 -1.02
C ARG A 68 3.70 11.59 -1.26
N LYS A 69 2.92 12.35 -0.50
CA LYS A 69 1.47 12.45 -0.68
C LYS A 69 1.13 13.06 -2.04
N GLU A 70 1.86 14.11 -2.45
CA GLU A 70 1.73 14.75 -3.76
C GLU A 70 2.12 13.81 -4.90
N GLU A 71 3.24 13.09 -4.78
CA GLU A 71 3.70 12.11 -5.77
C GLU A 71 2.82 10.85 -5.84
N SER A 72 2.04 10.55 -4.79
CA SER A 72 1.17 9.37 -4.76
C SER A 72 -0.08 9.47 -5.63
N VAL A 73 -0.21 10.53 -6.44
CA VAL A 73 -1.26 10.67 -7.44
C VAL A 73 -0.79 10.05 -8.76
N PRO A 74 -1.39 8.92 -9.14
CA PRO A 74 -2.17 8.99 -10.36
C PRO A 74 -3.59 8.53 -10.04
N ALA A 75 -4.50 9.48 -9.85
CA ALA A 75 -5.87 9.20 -10.25
C ALA A 75 -5.77 8.97 -11.77
N SER A 76 -6.22 7.82 -12.24
CA SER A 76 -6.55 7.70 -13.65
C SER A 76 -7.44 8.90 -14.00
N ASP A 77 -7.01 9.78 -14.92
CA ASP A 77 -7.77 10.96 -15.36
C ASP A 77 -9.12 10.60 -15.98
N ARG A 78 -9.40 9.31 -16.13
CA ARG A 78 -10.70 8.81 -16.52
C ARG A 78 -11.57 8.61 -15.27
N PRO A 79 -12.60 9.43 -15.06
CA PRO A 79 -13.57 9.17 -14.02
C PRO A 79 -14.21 7.81 -14.31
N VAL A 80 -13.92 6.82 -13.48
CA VAL A 80 -14.64 5.54 -13.53
C VAL A 80 -16.07 5.82 -13.10
N GLN A 81 -17.05 5.58 -13.99
CA GLN A 81 -18.45 5.68 -13.64
C GLN A 81 -18.74 4.69 -12.50
N GLY A 82 -19.34 5.18 -11.41
CA GLY A 82 -19.69 4.33 -10.27
C GLY A 82 -20.94 3.50 -10.54
N PHE A 83 -21.07 2.37 -9.85
CA PHE A 83 -22.31 1.60 -9.79
C PHE A 83 -23.30 2.22 -8.80
N SER A 84 -24.58 2.07 -9.10
CA SER A 84 -25.70 2.46 -8.25
C SER A 84 -26.16 1.32 -7.35
N VAL A 85 -26.89 1.65 -6.29
CA VAL A 85 -27.53 0.61 -5.45
C VAL A 85 -28.61 -0.09 -6.27
N GLY A 86 -28.54 -1.41 -6.34
CA GLY A 86 -29.43 -2.25 -7.13
C GLY A 86 -28.77 -2.84 -8.39
N ASP A 87 -27.61 -2.33 -8.81
CA ASP A 87 -26.94 -2.82 -10.02
C ASP A 87 -26.46 -4.26 -9.84
N GLU A 88 -26.69 -5.08 -10.87
CA GLU A 88 -26.11 -6.41 -11.02
C GLU A 88 -24.70 -6.29 -11.60
N VAL A 89 -23.72 -6.84 -10.90
CA VAL A 89 -22.30 -6.74 -11.24
C VAL A 89 -21.62 -8.10 -11.20
N ILE A 90 -20.63 -8.29 -12.06
CA ILE A 90 -19.75 -9.47 -12.04
C ILE A 90 -18.47 -9.10 -11.31
N VAL A 91 -18.18 -9.84 -10.24
CA VAL A 91 -17.05 -9.62 -9.35
C VAL A 91 -15.93 -10.59 -9.65
N GLN A 92 -14.70 -10.08 -9.55
CA GLN A 92 -13.50 -10.91 -9.56
C GLN A 92 -13.43 -11.83 -8.32
N ASP A 93 -13.31 -13.13 -8.56
CA ASP A 93 -13.01 -14.12 -7.52
C ASP A 93 -11.57 -13.88 -6.98
N PRO A 94 -11.39 -13.71 -5.66
CA PRO A 94 -10.08 -13.44 -5.08
C PRO A 94 -9.08 -14.59 -5.24
N ILE A 95 -9.55 -15.84 -5.41
CA ILE A 95 -8.72 -17.04 -5.56
C ILE A 95 -8.34 -17.21 -7.03
N THR A 96 -9.35 -17.32 -7.90
CA THR A 96 -9.11 -17.64 -9.33
C THR A 96 -8.74 -16.43 -10.18
N LYS A 97 -8.95 -15.21 -9.67
CA LYS A 97 -8.73 -13.93 -10.38
C LYS A 97 -9.61 -13.72 -11.62
N LYS A 98 -10.65 -14.55 -11.81
CA LYS A 98 -11.60 -14.43 -12.92
C LYS A 98 -12.84 -13.66 -12.49
N CYS A 99 -13.43 -12.88 -13.39
CA CYS A 99 -14.70 -12.20 -13.17
C CYS A 99 -15.85 -13.17 -13.47
N THR A 100 -16.25 -13.93 -12.46
CA THR A 100 -17.26 -14.99 -12.58
C THR A 100 -18.35 -14.90 -11.53
N THR A 101 -18.17 -14.09 -10.49
CA THR A 101 -19.08 -14.07 -9.34
C THR A 101 -20.14 -12.99 -9.50
N GLU A 102 -21.36 -13.35 -9.83
CA GLU A 102 -22.49 -12.41 -9.90
C GLU A 102 -22.84 -11.86 -8.51
N ALA A 103 -23.16 -10.58 -8.41
CA ALA A 103 -23.58 -9.95 -7.15
C ALA A 103 -24.41 -8.69 -7.39
N ILE A 104 -25.18 -8.29 -6.38
CA ILE A 104 -25.99 -7.07 -6.41
C ILE A 104 -25.39 -6.02 -5.48
N VAL A 105 -25.27 -4.77 -5.95
CA VAL A 105 -24.82 -3.64 -5.14
C VAL A 105 -25.89 -3.26 -4.12
N LYS A 106 -25.64 -3.53 -2.84
CA LYS A 106 -26.58 -3.22 -1.76
C LYS A 106 -26.35 -1.85 -1.13
N LYS A 107 -25.10 -1.41 -1.03
CA LYS A 107 -24.75 -0.12 -0.42
C LYS A 107 -23.41 0.38 -0.94
N ILE A 108 -23.32 1.68 -1.17
CA ILE A 108 -22.08 2.42 -1.39
C ILE A 108 -21.55 2.86 -0.03
N ARG A 109 -20.27 2.59 0.28
CA ARG A 109 -19.67 3.04 1.55
C ARG A 109 -19.34 4.53 1.51
N ASP A 110 -19.19 5.13 2.69
CA ASP A 110 -19.03 6.58 2.89
C ASP A 110 -17.83 7.19 2.13
N ASN A 111 -16.80 6.39 1.85
CA ASN A 111 -15.62 6.83 1.08
C ASN A 111 -15.78 6.65 -0.44
N GLU A 112 -16.93 6.17 -0.93
CA GLU A 112 -17.32 5.91 -2.33
C GLU A 112 -16.40 4.97 -3.15
N ARG A 113 -15.26 4.58 -2.58
CA ARG A 113 -14.27 3.69 -3.22
C ARG A 113 -14.58 2.21 -3.06
N SER A 114 -15.64 1.88 -2.32
CA SER A 114 -16.00 0.49 -2.04
C SER A 114 -17.50 0.27 -1.90
N TYR A 115 -17.92 -0.91 -2.34
CA TYR A 115 -19.30 -1.36 -2.38
C TYR A 115 -19.50 -2.53 -1.42
N ILE A 116 -20.69 -2.60 -0.84
CA ILE A 116 -21.20 -3.78 -0.14
C ILE A 116 -22.07 -4.53 -1.14
N LEU A 117 -21.60 -5.70 -1.54
CA LEU A 117 -22.23 -6.57 -2.51
C LEU A 117 -22.93 -7.73 -1.82
N VAL A 118 -24.00 -8.24 -2.42
CA VAL A 118 -24.71 -9.44 -1.97
C VAL A 118 -24.73 -10.47 -3.08
N ASN A 119 -24.29 -11.69 -2.75
CA ASN A 119 -24.46 -12.87 -3.59
C ASN A 119 -25.06 -13.98 -2.71
N ASN A 120 -26.20 -14.57 -3.11
CA ASN A 120 -26.83 -15.70 -2.43
C ASN A 120 -26.94 -15.52 -0.91
N GLY A 121 -27.33 -14.31 -0.48
CA GLY A 121 -27.47 -13.94 0.94
C GLY A 121 -26.18 -13.57 1.68
N ARG A 122 -24.99 -13.81 1.10
CA ARG A 122 -23.70 -13.44 1.69
C ARG A 122 -23.31 -12.02 1.30
N LYS A 123 -22.97 -11.21 2.31
CA LYS A 123 -22.48 -9.84 2.14
C LYS A 123 -20.96 -9.83 2.10
N PHE A 124 -20.38 -9.11 1.14
CA PHE A 124 -18.92 -8.91 1.09
C PHE A 124 -18.59 -7.54 0.50
N ILE A 125 -17.35 -7.10 0.71
CA ILE A 125 -16.88 -5.76 0.36
C ILE A 125 -15.90 -5.85 -0.81
N ARG A 126 -16.07 -4.97 -1.79
CA ARG A 126 -15.18 -4.84 -2.95
C ARG A 126 -14.88 -3.38 -3.26
N ASN A 127 -13.71 -3.14 -3.83
CA ASN A 127 -13.33 -1.80 -4.29
C ASN A 127 -13.93 -1.55 -5.68
N LYS A 128 -14.09 -0.27 -6.02
CA LYS A 128 -14.54 0.20 -7.34
C LYS A 128 -13.53 -0.10 -8.46
N ASP A 129 -12.24 -0.14 -8.12
CA ASP A 129 -11.13 -0.20 -9.09
C ASP A 129 -10.63 -1.64 -9.37
N LEU A 130 -11.52 -2.65 -9.31
CA LEU A 130 -11.17 -4.06 -9.57
C LEU A 130 -12.12 -4.71 -10.57
#